data_AF-A0A3D9ZQB9-F1
#
_entry.id   AF-A0A3D9ZQB9-F1
#
_cell.length_a   1.000
_cell.length_b   1.000
_cell.length_c   1.000
_cell.angle_alpha   90.00
_cell.angle_beta   90.00
_cell.angle_gamma   90.00
#
_symmetry.space_group_name_H-M   'P 1'
#
loop_
_entity.id
_entity.type
_entity.pdbx_description
1 polymer ?
#
loop_
_entity_poly.entity_id
_entity_poly.type
_entity_poly.pdbx_seq_one_letter_code
_entity_poly.pdbx_strand_id
1 'polypeptide(L)'
;MGQAVASVAAGLRKDRDALSILLRMTPDEAVAVAGGMLDLVNLLAKIVAEREGGTAAEMIEATAAGRSDVIQRMAAFAIEVINSGGELPTSVDAAEVIVGLGAIAGRLTEVAAEQEGGTPLDVLARIGLGVAQMEAFEPPE
;
A
#
# COMPACT_ATOMS: atom_id res chain seq x y z
N MET A 1 -17.99 -10.70 -29.17
CA MET A 1 -16.51 -10.52 -29.16
C MET A 1 -16.06 -9.06 -29.00
N GLY A 2 -16.83 -8.03 -29.39
CA GLY A 2 -16.38 -6.62 -29.31
C GLY A 2 -16.22 -6.00 -27.92
N GLN A 3 -17.03 -6.41 -26.92
CA GLN A 3 -16.94 -5.86 -25.55
C GLN A 3 -15.69 -6.31 -24.78
N ALA A 4 -15.28 -7.57 -24.94
CA ALA A 4 -14.08 -8.10 -24.28
C ALA A 4 -12.79 -7.49 -24.84
N VAL A 5 -12.75 -7.17 -26.14
CA VAL A 5 -11.60 -6.49 -26.75
C VAL A 5 -11.53 -5.02 -26.29
N ALA A 6 -12.68 -4.36 -26.12
CA ALA A 6 -12.73 -3.00 -25.61
C ALA A 6 -12.32 -2.90 -24.13
N SER A 7 -12.72 -3.85 -23.27
CA SER A 7 -12.30 -3.87 -21.87
C SER A 7 -10.81 -4.16 -21.70
N VAL A 8 -10.25 -5.08 -22.49
CA VAL A 8 -8.80 -5.37 -22.51
C VAL A 8 -8.03 -4.16 -23.03
N ALA A 9 -8.50 -3.50 -24.09
CA ALA A 9 -7.86 -2.29 -24.62
C ALA A 9 -7.94 -1.10 -23.66
N ALA A 10 -9.02 -0.98 -22.88
CA ALA A 10 -9.16 0.04 -21.84
C ALA A 10 -8.25 -0.24 -20.64
N GLY A 11 -8.14 -1.51 -20.22
CA GLY A 11 -7.21 -1.96 -19.18
C GLY A 11 -5.76 -1.67 -19.56
N LEU A 12 -5.33 -2.08 -20.76
CA LEU A 12 -3.98 -1.82 -21.27
C LEU A 12 -3.65 -0.32 -21.40
N ARG A 13 -4.65 0.52 -21.69
CA ARG A 13 -4.46 1.98 -21.76
C ARG A 13 -4.28 2.57 -20.37
N LYS A 14 -5.09 2.14 -19.40
CA LYS A 14 -4.98 2.55 -17.99
C LYS A 14 -3.65 2.10 -17.37
N ASP A 15 -3.22 0.88 -17.68
CA ASP A 15 -1.93 0.35 -17.24
C ASP A 15 -0.76 1.14 -17.84
N ARG A 16 -0.86 1.51 -19.13
CA ARG A 16 0.13 2.38 -19.78
C ARG A 16 0.18 3.77 -19.16
N ASP A 17 -0.96 4.35 -18.83
CA ASP A 17 -1.02 5.68 -18.21
C ASP A 17 -0.45 5.66 -16.78
N ALA A 18 -0.77 4.64 -15.98
CA ALA A 18 -0.18 4.42 -14.66
C ALA A 18 1.34 4.17 -14.73
N LEU A 19 1.79 3.35 -15.68
CA LEU A 19 3.22 3.15 -15.95
C LEU A 19 3.89 4.45 -16.41
N SER A 20 3.21 5.31 -17.16
CA SER A 20 3.75 6.60 -17.60
C SER A 20 3.94 7.60 -16.46
N ILE A 21 3.14 7.50 -15.39
CA ILE A 21 3.32 8.27 -14.17
C ILE A 21 4.58 7.82 -13.47
N LEU A 22 4.76 6.50 -13.26
CA LEU A 22 5.98 5.94 -12.67
C LEU A 22 7.23 6.30 -13.49
N LEU A 23 7.14 6.29 -14.82
CA LEU A 23 8.25 6.60 -15.73
C LEU A 23 8.59 8.10 -15.81
N ARG A 24 7.72 8.99 -15.33
CA ARG A 24 7.92 10.45 -15.34
C ARG A 24 8.17 11.03 -13.94
N MET A 25 8.03 10.20 -12.92
CA MET A 25 8.17 10.58 -11.53
C MET A 25 9.63 10.95 -11.24
N THR A 26 9.82 12.11 -10.63
CA THR A 26 11.12 12.51 -10.11
C THR A 26 11.52 11.63 -8.93
N PRO A 27 12.81 11.52 -8.59
CA PRO A 27 13.25 10.77 -7.41
C PRO A 27 12.56 11.23 -6.12
N ASP A 28 12.35 12.53 -5.94
CA ASP A 28 11.70 13.09 -4.76
C ASP A 28 10.21 12.70 -4.68
N GLU A 29 9.50 12.75 -5.80
CA GLU A 29 8.11 12.26 -5.87
C GLU A 29 8.03 10.76 -5.60
N ALA A 30 9.00 9.99 -6.11
CA ALA A 30 9.06 8.55 -5.87
C ALA A 30 9.26 8.22 -4.38
N VAL A 31 10.14 8.97 -3.70
CA VAL A 31 10.35 8.85 -2.25
C VAL A 31 9.09 9.22 -1.47
N ALA A 32 8.40 10.30 -1.86
CA ALA A 32 7.14 10.69 -1.21
C ALA A 32 6.06 9.62 -1.36
N VAL A 33 5.90 9.04 -2.56
CA VAL A 33 4.95 7.96 -2.80
C VAL A 33 5.35 6.70 -2.02
N ALA A 34 6.62 6.35 -1.98
CA ALA A 34 7.12 5.23 -1.19
C ALA A 34 6.84 5.40 0.32
N GLY A 35 7.02 6.61 0.84
CA GLY A 35 6.65 6.96 2.22
C GLY A 35 5.16 6.79 2.50
N GLY A 36 4.29 7.35 1.64
CA GLY A 36 2.84 7.17 1.79
C GLY A 36 2.38 5.72 1.66
N MET A 37 3.04 4.93 0.81
CA MET A 37 2.78 3.48 0.70
C MET A 37 3.17 2.72 1.97
N LEU A 38 4.27 3.12 2.61
CA LEU A 38 4.70 2.54 3.88
C LEU A 38 3.69 2.86 4.99
N ASP A 39 3.21 4.09 5.07
CA ASP A 39 2.18 4.50 6.02
C ASP A 39 0.89 3.70 5.84
N LEU A 40 0.47 3.50 4.60
CA LEU A 40 -0.69 2.68 4.27
C LEU A 40 -0.50 1.22 4.71
N VAL A 41 0.65 0.62 4.40
CA VAL A 41 0.97 -0.76 4.83
C VAL A 41 0.94 -0.87 6.35
N ASN A 42 1.55 0.08 7.07
CA ASN A 42 1.58 0.09 8.53
C ASN A 42 0.16 0.23 9.12
N LEU A 43 -0.66 1.14 8.58
CA LEU A 43 -2.04 1.32 9.01
C LEU A 43 -2.88 0.05 8.82
N LEU A 44 -2.83 -0.54 7.63
CA LEU A 44 -3.56 -1.77 7.33
C LEU A 44 -3.09 -2.94 8.20
N ALA A 45 -1.78 -3.06 8.41
CA ALA A 45 -1.22 -4.08 9.27
C ALA A 45 -1.68 -3.94 10.72
N LYS A 46 -1.80 -2.71 11.24
CA LYS A 46 -2.38 -2.44 12.58
C LYS A 46 -3.85 -2.84 12.65
N ILE A 47 -4.66 -2.51 11.64
CA ILE A 47 -6.08 -2.89 11.59
C ILE A 47 -6.24 -4.42 11.67
N VAL A 48 -5.44 -5.15 10.89
CA VAL A 48 -5.45 -6.62 10.90
C VAL A 48 -4.94 -7.15 12.25
N ALA A 49 -3.83 -6.60 12.77
CA ALA A 49 -3.20 -7.03 14.01
C ALA A 49 -4.10 -6.85 15.24
N GLU A 50 -4.88 -5.76 15.30
CA GLU A 50 -5.86 -5.50 16.36
C GLU A 50 -6.91 -6.62 16.48
N ARG A 51 -7.24 -7.28 15.36
CA ARG A 51 -8.23 -8.35 15.32
C ARG A 51 -7.63 -9.74 15.52
N GLU A 52 -6.41 -9.96 15.04
CA GLU A 52 -5.72 -11.26 15.16
C GLU A 52 -4.92 -11.41 16.46
N GLY A 53 -4.74 -10.33 17.24
CA GLY A 53 -4.03 -10.37 18.51
C GLY A 53 -2.51 -10.45 18.33
N GLY A 54 -1.97 -9.63 17.43
CA GLY A 54 -0.53 -9.56 17.13
C GLY A 54 -0.03 -8.14 16.92
N THR A 55 1.11 -8.02 16.25
CA THR A 55 1.76 -6.76 15.89
C THR A 55 1.67 -6.50 14.39
N ALA A 56 1.79 -5.23 13.99
CA ALA A 56 1.84 -4.87 12.57
C ALA A 56 2.96 -5.60 11.82
N ALA A 57 4.12 -5.79 12.46
CA ALA A 57 5.25 -6.49 11.86
C ALA A 57 4.93 -7.96 11.57
N GLU A 58 4.29 -8.66 12.50
CA GLU A 58 3.86 -10.05 12.31
C GLU A 58 2.85 -10.18 11.16
N MET A 59 1.92 -9.22 11.02
CA MET A 59 0.95 -9.24 9.93
C MET A 59 1.59 -8.97 8.57
N ILE A 60 2.58 -8.07 8.51
CA ILE A 60 3.37 -7.80 7.30
C ILE A 60 4.17 -9.03 6.89
N GLU A 61 4.83 -9.68 7.85
CA GLU A 61 5.61 -10.91 7.62
C GLU A 61 4.71 -12.06 7.13
N ALA A 62 3.59 -12.30 7.81
CA ALA A 62 2.61 -13.31 7.40
C ALA A 62 2.06 -13.03 5.99
N THR A 63 1.84 -11.77 5.65
CA THR A 63 1.37 -11.33 4.32
C THR A 63 2.43 -11.55 3.22
N ALA A 64 3.71 -11.52 3.58
CA ALA A 64 4.81 -11.69 2.64
C ALA A 64 5.27 -13.16 2.51
N ALA A 65 4.94 -14.01 3.48
CA ALA A 65 5.33 -15.41 3.52
C ALA A 65 4.94 -16.16 2.24
N GLY A 66 5.90 -16.87 1.65
CA GLY A 66 5.69 -17.66 0.42
C GLY A 66 5.50 -16.84 -0.86
N ARG A 67 5.66 -15.51 -0.81
CA ARG A 67 5.59 -14.64 -2.00
C ARG A 67 6.97 -14.44 -2.63
N SER A 68 7.03 -13.73 -3.76
CA SER A 68 8.30 -13.48 -4.47
C SER A 68 9.36 -12.83 -3.59
N ASP A 69 10.65 -13.03 -3.91
CA ASP A 69 11.78 -12.45 -3.19
C ASP A 69 11.68 -10.91 -3.09
N VAL A 70 11.14 -10.25 -4.12
CA VAL A 70 10.92 -8.80 -4.10
C VAL A 70 9.93 -8.42 -2.99
N ILE A 71 8.81 -9.14 -2.87
CA ILE A 71 7.80 -8.88 -1.84
C ILE A 71 8.37 -9.16 -0.44
N GLN A 72 9.11 -10.26 -0.27
CA GLN A 72 9.73 -10.59 1.01
C GLN A 72 10.76 -9.54 1.45
N ARG A 73 11.61 -9.06 0.52
CA ARG A 73 12.54 -7.95 0.79
C ARG A 73 11.81 -6.67 1.17
N MET A 74 10.71 -6.34 0.48
CA MET A 74 9.94 -5.12 0.77
C MET A 74 9.16 -5.22 2.08
N ALA A 75 8.76 -6.41 2.49
CA ALA A 75 8.19 -6.65 3.82
C ALA A 75 9.24 -6.45 4.92
N ALA A 76 10.44 -7.02 4.75
CA ALA A 76 11.54 -6.81 5.68
C ALA A 76 11.92 -5.33 5.78
N PHE A 77 12.00 -4.64 4.65
CA PHE A 77 12.19 -3.19 4.58
C PHE A 77 11.09 -2.43 5.33
N ALA A 78 9.82 -2.75 5.09
CA ALA A 78 8.71 -2.09 5.77
C ALA A 78 8.80 -2.25 7.29
N ILE A 79 9.09 -3.47 7.75
CA ILE A 79 9.24 -3.79 9.18
C ILE A 79 10.41 -3.00 9.78
N GLU A 80 11.55 -2.93 9.09
CA GLU A 80 12.72 -2.17 9.52
C GLU A 80 12.38 -0.69 9.70
N VAL A 81 11.73 -0.07 8.71
CA VAL A 81 11.37 1.35 8.77
C VAL A 81 10.30 1.63 9.84
N ILE A 82 9.32 0.74 10.01
CA ILE A 82 8.32 0.86 11.08
C ILE A 82 9.01 0.80 12.45
N ASN A 83 9.97 -0.11 12.62
CA ASN A 83 10.71 -0.28 13.87
C ASN A 83 11.71 0.86 14.13
N SER A 84 12.24 1.51 13.08
CA SER A 84 13.13 2.67 13.21
C SER A 84 12.39 3.99 13.48
N GLY A 85 11.05 3.98 13.48
CA GLY A 85 10.25 5.19 13.68
C GLY A 85 10.03 6.02 12.41
N GLY A 86 10.18 5.42 11.22
CA GLY A 86 9.83 6.05 9.95
C GLY A 86 11.01 6.59 9.14
N GLU A 87 12.26 6.33 9.56
CA GLU A 87 13.43 6.77 8.80
C GLU A 87 13.65 5.88 7.57
N LEU A 88 13.42 6.45 6.38
CA LEU A 88 13.66 5.78 5.11
C LEU A 88 15.17 5.68 4.82
N PRO A 89 15.70 4.48 4.51
CA PRO A 89 17.08 4.31 4.05
C PRO A 89 17.33 5.07 2.74
N THR A 90 18.43 5.81 2.68
CA THR A 90 18.77 6.74 1.58
C THR A 90 19.17 6.08 0.25
N SER A 91 19.18 4.74 0.17
CA SER A 91 19.78 3.99 -0.95
C SER A 91 18.83 3.04 -1.69
N VAL A 92 17.52 3.12 -1.45
CA VAL A 92 16.56 2.17 -2.04
C VAL A 92 15.91 2.73 -3.30
N ASP A 93 15.75 1.89 -4.31
CA ASP A 93 14.97 2.22 -5.50
C ASP A 93 13.49 2.36 -5.11
N ALA A 94 13.00 3.59 -5.13
CA ALA A 94 11.63 3.92 -4.78
C ALA A 94 10.59 3.15 -5.63
N ALA A 95 10.90 2.78 -6.88
CA ALA A 95 9.97 2.03 -7.71
C ALA A 95 9.79 0.57 -7.20
N GLU A 96 10.89 -0.10 -6.80
CA GLU A 96 10.80 -1.43 -6.18
C GLU A 96 10.02 -1.38 -4.86
N VAL A 97 10.23 -0.32 -4.08
CA VAL A 97 9.51 -0.07 -2.81
C VAL A 97 8.02 0.09 -3.07
N ILE A 98 7.62 0.97 -3.98
CA ILE A 98 6.21 1.21 -4.30
C ILE A 98 5.52 -0.08 -4.74
N VAL A 99 6.14 -0.85 -5.62
CA VAL A 99 5.55 -2.10 -6.15
C VAL A 99 5.40 -3.15 -5.06
N GLY A 100 6.46 -3.41 -4.28
CA GLY A 100 6.40 -4.43 -3.23
C GLY A 100 5.48 -4.04 -2.07
N LEU A 101 5.53 -2.78 -1.62
CA LEU A 101 4.60 -2.27 -0.61
C LEU A 101 3.16 -2.27 -1.13
N GLY A 102 2.93 -1.96 -2.41
CA GLY A 102 1.61 -2.06 -3.05
C GLY A 102 1.04 -3.48 -3.01
N ALA A 103 1.87 -4.49 -3.27
CA ALA A 103 1.46 -5.88 -3.18
C ALA A 103 1.14 -6.31 -1.73
N ILE A 104 1.85 -5.78 -0.74
CA ILE A 104 1.60 -6.01 0.68
C ILE A 104 0.30 -5.32 1.10
N ALA A 105 0.14 -4.03 0.79
CA ALA A 105 -1.06 -3.25 1.09
C ALA A 105 -2.31 -3.88 0.49
N GLY A 106 -2.25 -4.29 -0.79
CA GLY A 106 -3.38 -4.97 -1.44
C GLY A 106 -3.83 -6.22 -0.69
N ARG A 107 -2.87 -7.05 -0.24
CA ARG A 107 -3.19 -8.27 0.50
C ARG A 107 -3.69 -7.99 1.92
N LEU A 108 -3.10 -7.03 2.63
CA LEU A 108 -3.62 -6.62 3.95
C LEU A 108 -5.04 -6.05 3.85
N THR A 109 -5.33 -5.34 2.76
CA THR A 109 -6.68 -4.82 2.49
C THR A 109 -7.68 -5.96 2.26
N GLU A 110 -7.29 -7.02 1.53
CA GLU A 110 -8.12 -8.22 1.38
C GLU A 110 -8.42 -8.87 2.74
N VAL A 111 -7.40 -9.07 3.58
CA VAL A 111 -7.57 -9.67 4.92
C VAL A 111 -8.46 -8.80 5.79
N ALA A 112 -8.25 -7.48 5.82
CA ALA A 112 -9.09 -6.56 6.56
C ALA A 112 -10.55 -6.60 6.07
N ALA A 113 -10.78 -6.68 4.76
CA ALA A 113 -12.12 -6.76 4.18
C ALA A 113 -12.84 -8.07 4.55
N GLU A 114 -12.12 -9.20 4.53
CA GLU A 114 -12.63 -10.50 4.98
C GLU A 114 -13.08 -10.45 6.44
N GLN A 115 -12.31 -9.79 7.31
CA GLN A 115 -12.64 -9.62 8.73
C GLN A 115 -13.82 -8.67 8.97
N GLU A 116 -14.08 -7.75 8.04
CA GLU A 116 -15.17 -6.77 8.13
C GLU A 116 -16.45 -7.21 7.41
N GLY A 117 -16.39 -8.31 6.64
CA GLY A 117 -17.51 -8.78 5.82
C GLY A 117 -17.82 -7.84 4.65
N GLY A 118 -16.81 -7.12 4.14
CA GLY A 118 -16.94 -6.13 3.07
C GLY A 118 -16.00 -6.41 1.89
N THR A 119 -15.85 -5.43 1.00
CA THR A 119 -14.89 -5.51 -0.11
C THR A 119 -13.61 -4.74 0.21
N PRO A 120 -12.47 -5.05 -0.44
CA PRO A 120 -11.25 -4.25 -0.30
C PRO A 120 -11.45 -2.76 -0.62
N LEU A 121 -12.36 -2.44 -1.54
CA LEU A 121 -12.70 -1.06 -1.87
C LEU A 121 -13.39 -0.33 -0.72
N ASP A 122 -14.20 -1.02 0.09
CA ASP A 122 -14.87 -0.42 1.24
C ASP A 122 -13.86 -0.03 2.32
N VAL A 123 -12.86 -0.88 2.55
CA VAL A 123 -11.75 -0.61 3.48
C VAL A 123 -10.96 0.62 3.02
N LEU A 124 -10.57 0.66 1.74
CA LEU A 124 -9.82 1.79 1.17
C LEU A 124 -10.65 3.09 1.17
N ALA A 125 -11.94 3.02 0.87
CA ALA A 125 -12.83 4.17 0.89
C ALA A 125 -12.95 4.77 2.30
N ARG A 126 -13.04 3.92 3.34
CA ARG A 126 -13.06 4.36 4.73
C ARG A 126 -11.75 5.04 5.13
N ILE A 127 -10.61 4.45 4.76
CA ILE A 127 -9.29 5.06 5.01
C ILE A 127 -9.21 6.44 4.32
N GLY A 128 -9.56 6.51 3.04
CA GLY A 128 -9.56 7.76 2.28
C GLY A 128 -10.49 8.83 2.87
N LEU A 129 -11.68 8.44 3.34
CA LEU A 129 -12.61 9.34 4.02
C LEU A 129 -12.03 9.88 5.34
N GLY A 130 -11.36 9.02 6.12
CA GLY A 130 -10.70 9.42 7.36
C GLY A 130 -9.59 10.46 7.11
N VAL A 131 -8.77 10.25 6.07
CA VAL A 131 -7.73 11.22 5.67
C VAL A 131 -8.35 12.55 5.26
N ALA A 132 -9.38 12.55 4.40
CA ALA A 132 -10.05 13.77 3.97
C ALA A 132 -10.69 14.55 5.15
N GLN A 133 -11.19 13.84 6.16
CA GLN A 133 -11.74 14.46 7.37
C GLN A 133 -10.65 15.09 8.25
N MET A 134 -9.47 14.49 8.33
CA MET A 134 -8.32 15.05 9.05
C MET A 134 -7.77 16.30 8.35
N GLU A 135 -7.70 16.31 7.02
CA GLU A 135 -7.28 17.49 6.25
C GLU A 135 -8.28 18.65 6.36
N ALA A 136 -9.56 18.36 6.51
CA ALA A 136 -10.61 19.36 6.70
C ALA A 136 -10.76 19.84 8.15
N PHE A 137 -10.02 19.26 9.11
CA PHE A 137 -10.09 19.63 10.52
C PHE A 137 -9.25 20.89 10.80
N GLU A 138 -9.91 22.02 11.02
CA GLU A 138 -9.29 23.19 11.64
C GLU A 138 -9.41 23.07 13.16
N PRO A 139 -8.30 22.97 13.93
CA PRO A 139 -8.36 22.93 15.38
C PRO A 139 -8.90 24.26 15.92
N PRO A 140 -9.74 24.24 16.97
CA PRO A 140 -10.23 25.47 17.60
C PRO A 140 -9.08 26.25 18.24
N GLU A 141 -9.10 27.58 18.06
CA GLU A 141 -8.15 28.54 18.67
C GLU A 141 -8.15 28.52 20.20
#